data_AF-A0A3N0BTS7-F1
#
_entry.id   AF-A0A3N0BTS7-F1
#
_cell.length_a   1.000
_cell.length_b   1.000
_cell.length_c   1.000
_cell.angle_alpha   90.00
_cell.angle_beta   90.00
_cell.angle_gamma   90.00
#
_symmetry.space_group_name_H-M   'P 1'
#
loop_
_entity.id
_entity.type
_entity.pdbx_description
1 polymer ?
#
loop_
_entity_poly.entity_id
_entity_poly.type
_entity_poly.pdbx_seq_one_letter_code
_entity_poly.pdbx_strand_id
1 'polypeptide(L)'
;METKIRKTAKPSIYFSVKQKHTIIKDYLSSGLPKQKIWEKYTGDKKEKGKLLKFMRQLGYIEGDIVKKPVSFFMDLPTTNKPQVAPVRNETSHKTNQLEQELKDSRLREQAYLVMIQIAERDLKIDIRKKSFTK
;
A
#
# COMPACT_ATOMS: atom_id res chain seq x y z
N MET A 1 -22.63 44.99 -17.71
CA MET A 1 -21.93 44.03 -16.84
C MET A 1 -22.84 42.81 -16.68
N GLU A 2 -22.52 41.70 -17.34
CA GLU A 2 -23.35 40.51 -17.27
C GLU A 2 -23.10 39.76 -15.96
N THR A 3 -24.13 39.63 -15.13
CA THR A 3 -24.07 38.88 -13.87
C THR A 3 -24.22 37.39 -14.17
N LYS A 4 -23.12 36.63 -14.02
CA LYS A 4 -23.15 35.16 -14.11
C LYS A 4 -24.03 34.59 -12.98
N ILE A 5 -25.24 34.16 -13.31
CA ILE A 5 -26.12 33.42 -12.41
C ILE A 5 -25.44 32.08 -12.07
N ARG A 6 -25.07 31.89 -10.79
CA ARG A 6 -24.48 30.64 -10.31
C ARG A 6 -25.56 29.56 -10.34
N LYS A 7 -25.29 28.43 -11.00
CA LYS A 7 -26.18 27.25 -10.98
C LYS A 7 -26.38 26.81 -9.53
N THR A 8 -27.63 26.70 -9.10
CA THR A 8 -27.99 26.27 -7.74
C THR A 8 -27.49 24.84 -7.51
N ALA A 9 -26.85 24.60 -6.36
CA ALA A 9 -26.33 23.30 -6.01
C ALA A 9 -27.48 22.30 -5.76
N LYS A 10 -27.31 21.05 -6.21
CA LYS A 10 -28.26 19.97 -5.92
C LYS A 10 -28.44 19.79 -4.40
N PRO A 11 -29.65 19.43 -3.93
CA PRO A 11 -29.89 19.20 -2.51
C PRO A 11 -28.99 18.07 -1.98
N SER A 12 -28.46 18.26 -0.77
CA SER A 12 -27.62 17.25 -0.11
C SER A 12 -28.49 16.09 0.34
N ILE A 13 -28.32 14.92 -0.28
CA ILE A 13 -28.97 13.67 0.13
C ILE A 13 -28.24 13.14 1.38
N TYR A 14 -28.98 12.93 2.46
CA TYR A 14 -28.49 12.34 3.71
C TYR A 14 -29.03 10.92 3.86
N PHE A 15 -28.17 10.01 4.32
CA PHE A 15 -28.53 8.60 4.58
C PHE A 15 -28.43 8.30 6.07
N SER A 16 -29.44 7.63 6.62
CA SER A 16 -29.39 7.11 7.98
C SER A 16 -28.37 5.98 8.11
N VAL A 17 -27.90 5.70 9.34
CA VAL A 17 -26.93 4.63 9.60
C VAL A 17 -27.44 3.28 9.09
N LYS A 18 -28.72 2.98 9.34
CA LYS A 18 -29.38 1.76 8.87
C LYS A 18 -29.37 1.66 7.34
N GLN A 19 -29.67 2.75 6.64
CA GLN A 19 -29.62 2.80 5.17
C GLN A 19 -28.20 2.62 4.63
N LYS A 20 -27.19 3.19 5.28
CA LYS A 20 -25.79 2.97 4.89
C LYS A 20 -25.40 1.48 4.99
N HIS A 21 -25.81 0.81 6.07
CA HIS A 21 -25.59 -0.63 6.21
C HIS A 21 -26.30 -1.44 5.13
N THR A 22 -27.55 -1.11 4.79
CA THR A 22 -28.27 -1.84 3.72
C THR A 22 -27.58 -1.69 2.36
N ILE A 23 -27.11 -0.48 2.02
CA ILE A 23 -26.40 -0.23 0.76
C ILE A 23 -25.06 -1.00 0.72
N ILE A 24 -24.31 -0.99 1.82
CA ILE A 24 -23.03 -1.72 1.89
C ILE A 24 -23.26 -3.23 1.80
N LYS A 25 -24.26 -3.78 2.50
CA LYS A 25 -24.59 -5.21 2.43
C LYS A 25 -24.97 -5.61 1.01
N ASP A 26 -25.80 -4.82 0.32
CA ASP A 26 -26.18 -5.08 -1.08
C ASP A 26 -24.96 -5.04 -2.02
N TYR A 27 -24.00 -4.13 -1.78
CA TYR A 27 -22.74 -4.10 -2.51
C TYR A 27 -21.89 -5.37 -2.28
N LEU A 28 -21.76 -5.80 -1.02
CA LEU A 28 -20.98 -6.99 -0.68
C LEU A 28 -21.62 -8.28 -1.20
N SER A 29 -22.96 -8.37 -1.25
CA SER A 29 -23.68 -9.55 -1.72
C SER A 29 -23.79 -9.65 -3.24
N SER A 30 -23.89 -8.51 -3.94
CA SER A 30 -24.18 -8.49 -5.38
C SER A 30 -22.95 -8.71 -6.28
N GLY A 31 -21.74 -8.44 -5.79
CA GLY A 31 -20.52 -8.47 -6.61
C GLY A 31 -20.49 -7.43 -7.74
N LEU A 32 -21.44 -6.49 -7.75
CA LEU A 32 -21.54 -5.44 -8.76
C LEU A 32 -20.58 -4.28 -8.47
N PRO A 33 -20.16 -3.51 -9.49
CA PRO A 33 -19.35 -2.32 -9.27
C PRO A 33 -20.12 -1.31 -8.43
N LYS A 34 -19.41 -0.62 -7.54
CA LYS A 34 -19.95 0.41 -6.63
C LYS A 34 -20.83 1.47 -7.30
N GLN A 35 -20.55 1.80 -8.56
CA GLN A 35 -21.33 2.75 -9.35
C GLN A 35 -22.76 2.25 -9.59
N LYS A 36 -22.95 0.98 -9.95
CA LYS A 36 -24.28 0.40 -10.19
C LYS A 36 -25.12 0.37 -8.91
N ILE A 37 -24.49 0.00 -7.79
CA ILE A 37 -25.17 0.01 -6.49
C ILE A 37 -25.53 1.45 -6.09
N TRP A 38 -24.62 2.40 -6.29
CA TRP A 38 -24.90 3.80 -5.98
C TRP A 38 -26.04 4.37 -6.83
N GLU A 39 -26.07 4.06 -8.13
CA GLU A 39 -27.13 4.45 -9.06
C GLU A 39 -28.48 3.86 -8.66
N LYS A 40 -28.52 2.60 -8.20
CA LYS A 40 -29.75 1.94 -7.70
C LYS A 40 -30.38 2.70 -6.52
N TYR A 41 -29.59 3.22 -5.60
CA TYR A 41 -30.10 3.88 -4.37
C TYR A 41 -30.20 5.40 -4.48
N THR A 42 -29.38 6.05 -5.30
CA THR A 42 -29.31 7.52 -5.39
C THR A 42 -29.83 8.05 -6.73
N GLY A 43 -29.89 7.22 -7.78
CA GLY A 43 -30.18 7.62 -9.15
C GLY A 43 -29.01 8.35 -9.85
N ASP A 44 -27.92 8.62 -9.14
CA ASP A 44 -26.75 9.29 -9.68
C ASP A 44 -25.74 8.28 -10.25
N LYS A 45 -25.34 8.49 -11.51
CA LYS A 45 -24.34 7.64 -12.20
C LYS A 45 -22.92 7.72 -11.62
N LYS A 46 -22.59 8.81 -10.91
CA LYS A 46 -21.23 9.07 -10.41
C LYS A 46 -21.15 8.91 -8.89
N GLU A 47 -20.55 7.80 -8.46
CA GLU A 47 -20.21 7.53 -7.08
C GLU A 47 -18.92 8.28 -6.70
N LYS A 48 -19.02 9.41 -6.00
CA LYS A 48 -17.87 10.25 -5.59
C LYS A 48 -17.15 9.71 -4.34
N GLY A 49 -16.88 8.41 -4.29
CA GLY A 49 -16.24 7.74 -3.15
C GLY A 49 -17.07 7.75 -1.85
N LYS A 50 -18.39 7.95 -1.96
CA LYS A 50 -19.32 8.00 -0.83
C LYS A 50 -19.52 6.62 -0.21
N LEU A 51 -19.58 5.56 -1.03
CA LEU A 51 -19.76 4.19 -0.56
C LEU A 51 -18.55 3.75 0.26
N LEU A 52 -17.34 4.04 -0.24
CA LEU A 52 -16.10 3.76 0.48
C LEU A 52 -16.00 4.57 1.78
N LYS A 53 -16.50 5.81 1.79
CA LYS A 53 -16.62 6.61 3.01
C LYS A 53 -17.57 5.93 4.02
N PHE A 54 -18.70 5.39 3.58
CA PHE A 54 -19.62 4.67 4.49
C PHE A 54 -18.99 3.42 5.08
N MET A 55 -18.27 2.64 4.27
CA MET A 55 -17.57 1.44 4.74
C MET A 55 -16.54 1.75 5.83
N ARG A 56 -15.73 2.79 5.65
CA ARG A 56 -14.78 3.26 6.67
C ARG A 56 -15.50 3.77 7.92
N GLN A 57 -16.57 4.54 7.76
CA GLN A 57 -17.34 5.07 8.90
C GLN A 57 -18.00 3.98 9.75
N LEU A 58 -18.36 2.85 9.13
CA LEU A 58 -19.08 1.75 9.76
C LEU A 58 -18.19 0.56 10.14
N GLY A 59 -16.88 0.65 9.93
CA GLY A 59 -15.92 -0.39 10.32
C GLY A 59 -15.89 -1.62 9.40
N TYR A 60 -16.37 -1.53 8.16
CA TYR A 60 -16.27 -2.64 7.18
C TYR A 60 -14.87 -2.78 6.56
N ILE A 61 -14.01 -1.77 6.70
CA ILE A 61 -12.65 -1.76 6.19
C ILE A 61 -11.74 -1.43 7.37
N GLU A 62 -10.80 -2.32 7.65
CA GLU A 62 -9.74 -2.08 8.62
C GLU A 62 -8.72 -1.10 8.02
N GLY A 63 -8.48 -0.01 8.74
CA GLY A 63 -7.58 1.05 8.33
C GLY A 63 -7.89 2.31 9.10
N ASP A 64 -6.87 2.86 9.77
CA ASP A 64 -7.01 4.10 10.52
C ASP A 64 -7.61 5.18 9.61
N ILE A 65 -8.73 5.76 10.03
CA ILE A 65 -9.26 6.96 9.41
C ILE A 65 -8.27 8.06 9.80
N VAL A 66 -7.19 8.18 9.04
CA VAL A 66 -6.27 9.31 9.15
C VAL A 66 -7.08 10.54 8.75
N LYS A 67 -7.70 11.19 9.74
CA LYS A 67 -8.37 12.46 9.56
C LYS A 67 -7.27 13.44 9.19
N LYS A 68 -7.09 13.69 7.90
CA LYS A 68 -6.20 14.75 7.43
C LYS A 68 -6.65 16.04 8.14
N PRO A 69 -5.77 16.74 8.88
CA PRO A 69 -6.14 17.99 9.48
C PRO A 69 -6.63 18.93 8.38
N VAL A 70 -7.71 19.65 8.63
CA VAL A 70 -8.24 20.65 7.70
C VAL A 70 -7.28 21.83 7.72
N SER A 71 -6.19 21.74 6.97
CA SER A 71 -5.25 22.84 6.80
C SER A 71 -5.87 23.87 5.87
N PHE A 72 -6.27 25.02 6.40
CA PHE A 72 -6.74 26.20 5.66
C PHE A 72 -5.59 27.00 5.01
N PHE A 73 -4.42 26.41 4.84
CA PHE A 73 -3.26 27.11 4.32
C PHE A 73 -3.24 27.02 2.80
N MET A 74 -3.27 28.19 2.16
CA MET A 74 -3.07 28.41 0.72
C MET A 74 -1.79 27.69 0.25
N ASP A 75 -1.88 27.03 -0.89
CA ASP A 75 -0.76 26.29 -1.51
C ASP A 75 0.39 27.25 -1.86
N LEU A 76 1.48 27.18 -1.10
CA LEU A 76 2.80 27.58 -1.59
C LEU A 76 3.35 26.40 -2.41
N PRO A 77 3.91 26.59 -3.63
CA PRO A 77 4.45 25.48 -4.39
C PRO A 77 5.76 25.03 -3.76
N THR A 78 5.66 24.19 -2.73
CA THR A 78 6.81 23.50 -2.17
C THR A 78 6.93 22.16 -2.88
N THR A 79 7.84 22.12 -3.84
CA THR A 79 8.55 20.87 -4.12
C THR A 79 9.18 20.44 -2.80
N ASN A 80 8.55 19.47 -2.12
CA ASN A 80 9.15 18.42 -1.32
C ASN A 80 8.08 17.81 -0.41
N LYS A 81 7.70 16.59 -0.76
CA LYS A 81 6.82 15.72 0.02
C LYS A 81 7.35 15.62 1.45
N PRO A 82 6.59 16.00 2.49
CA PRO A 82 6.85 15.47 3.81
C PRO A 82 6.37 14.01 3.80
N GLN A 83 7.33 13.08 3.69
CA GLN A 83 7.06 11.67 3.94
C GLN A 83 6.60 11.56 5.39
N VAL A 84 5.31 11.25 5.57
CA VAL A 84 4.77 10.80 6.85
C VAL A 84 5.60 9.58 7.24
N ALA A 85 6.27 9.66 8.39
CA ALA A 85 7.03 8.53 8.92
C ALA A 85 6.11 7.30 8.91
N PRO A 86 6.41 6.27 8.10
CA PRO A 86 5.61 5.06 8.12
C PRO A 86 5.71 4.50 9.53
N VAL A 87 4.62 3.93 10.05
CA VAL A 87 4.70 3.01 11.19
C VAL A 87 5.93 2.15 10.93
N ARG A 88 6.97 2.36 11.75
CA ARG A 88 8.28 1.78 11.51
C ARG A 88 8.06 0.29 11.74
N ASN A 89 7.76 -0.43 10.67
CA ASN A 89 7.76 -1.88 10.65
C ASN A 89 9.22 -2.27 10.81
N GLU A 90 9.75 -2.12 12.03
CA GLU A 90 11.13 -2.44 12.35
C GLU A 90 11.43 -3.87 11.94
N THR A 91 10.42 -4.74 12.03
CA THR A 91 10.41 -6.09 11.50
C THR A 91 10.73 -6.13 10.01
N SER A 92 10.03 -5.39 9.14
CA SER A 92 10.27 -5.45 7.68
C SER A 92 11.63 -4.87 7.27
N HIS A 93 12.11 -3.84 7.97
CA HIS A 93 13.45 -3.31 7.70
C HIS A 93 14.55 -4.28 8.14
N LYS A 94 14.39 -4.90 9.33
CA LYS A 94 15.31 -5.93 9.83
C LYS A 94 15.32 -7.16 8.92
N THR A 95 14.16 -7.62 8.43
CA THR A 95 14.12 -8.75 7.49
C THR A 95 14.85 -8.44 6.19
N ASN A 96 14.67 -7.26 5.62
CA ASN A 96 15.35 -6.88 4.38
C ASN A 96 16.88 -6.79 4.55
N GLN A 97 17.35 -6.27 5.69
CA GLN A 97 18.78 -6.22 6.01
C GLN A 97 19.35 -7.63 6.17
N LEU A 98 18.67 -8.49 6.92
CA LEU A 98 19.07 -9.88 7.12
C LEU A 98 19.10 -10.67 5.79
N GLU A 99 18.12 -10.45 4.91
CA GLU A 99 18.11 -11.07 3.58
C GLU A 99 19.28 -10.61 2.70
N GLN A 100 19.67 -9.34 2.81
CA GLN A 100 20.80 -8.80 2.08
C GLN A 100 22.12 -9.39 2.59
N GLU A 101 22.32 -9.41 3.91
CA GLU A 101 23.50 -10.00 4.54
C GLU A 101 23.64 -11.50 4.20
N LEU A 102 22.51 -12.22 4.13
CA LEU A 102 22.49 -13.62 3.73
C LEU A 102 22.93 -13.80 2.26
N LYS A 103 22.47 -12.92 1.35
CA LYS A 103 22.90 -12.94 -0.06
C LYS A 103 24.39 -12.66 -0.18
N ASP A 104 24.90 -11.68 0.56
CA ASP A 104 26.32 -11.32 0.54
C ASP A 104 27.20 -12.44 1.10
N SER A 105 26.75 -13.12 2.16
CA SER A 105 27.45 -14.27 2.74
C SER A 105 27.53 -15.44 1.76
N ARG A 106 26.43 -15.77 1.07
CA ARG A 106 26.40 -16.81 0.02
C ARG A 106 27.31 -16.47 -1.15
N LEU A 107 27.29 -15.22 -1.60
CA LEU A 107 28.15 -14.77 -2.70
C LEU A 107 29.64 -14.88 -2.31
N ARG A 108 29.97 -14.49 -1.07
CA ARG A 108 31.33 -14.59 -0.53
C ARG A 108 31.79 -16.05 -0.44
N GLU A 109 30.94 -16.95 0.01
CA GLU A 109 31.21 -18.39 0.05
C GLU A 109 31.51 -18.94 -1.35
N GLN A 110 30.67 -18.61 -2.34
CA GLN A 110 30.88 -19.02 -3.73
C GLN A 110 32.20 -18.47 -4.30
N ALA A 111 32.50 -17.19 -4.04
CA ALA A 111 33.75 -16.57 -4.45
C ALA A 111 34.96 -17.29 -3.84
N TYR A 112 34.91 -17.64 -2.55
CA TYR A 112 35.97 -18.41 -1.91
C TYR A 112 36.15 -19.80 -2.51
N LEU A 113 35.07 -20.51 -2.83
CA LEU A 113 35.16 -21.81 -3.49
C LEU A 113 35.87 -21.70 -4.84
N VAL A 114 35.57 -20.67 -5.63
CA VAL A 114 36.22 -20.40 -6.93
C VAL A 114 37.69 -20.03 -6.75
N MET A 115 38.01 -19.14 -5.80
CA MET A 115 39.39 -18.76 -5.51
C MET A 115 40.23 -19.97 -5.09
N ILE A 116 39.67 -20.85 -4.25
CA ILE A 116 40.34 -22.09 -3.84
C ILE A 116 40.61 -22.97 -5.07
N GLN A 117 39.65 -23.13 -5.99
CA GLN A 117 39.88 -23.92 -7.22
C GLN A 117 40.99 -23.35 -8.10
N ILE A 118 41.06 -22.01 -8.22
CA ILE A 118 42.12 -21.35 -8.98
C ILE A 118 43.47 -21.59 -8.30
N ALA A 119 43.54 -21.40 -6.97
CA ALA A 119 44.76 -21.60 -6.21
C ALA A 119 45.26 -23.07 -6.28
N GLU A 120 44.37 -24.04 -6.13
CA GLU A 120 44.70 -25.47 -6.25
C GLU A 120 45.24 -25.80 -7.66
N ARG A 121 44.64 -25.22 -8.71
CA ARG A 121 45.08 -25.41 -10.09
C ARG A 121 46.46 -24.81 -10.35
N ASP A 122 46.67 -23.57 -9.93
CA ASP A 122 47.86 -22.78 -10.29
C ASP A 122 49.07 -23.15 -9.41
N LEU A 123 48.84 -23.39 -8.12
CA LEU A 123 49.89 -23.68 -7.14
C LEU A 123 50.11 -25.19 -6.95
N LYS A 124 49.22 -26.05 -7.45
CA LYS A 124 49.27 -27.52 -7.30
C LYS A 124 49.36 -27.98 -5.84
N ILE A 125 48.70 -27.26 -4.94
CA ILE A 125 48.59 -27.57 -3.51
C ILE A 125 47.14 -27.94 -3.21
N ASP A 126 46.91 -29.00 -2.44
CA ASP A 126 45.57 -29.40 -1.99
C ASP A 126 45.13 -28.55 -0.80
N ILE A 127 44.13 -27.68 -0.99
CA ILE A 127 43.60 -26.81 0.07
C ILE A 127 42.34 -27.44 0.69
N ARG A 128 41.53 -28.13 -0.12
CA ARG A 128 40.31 -28.80 0.34
C ARG A 128 40.62 -30.14 1.02
N LYS A 129 39.89 -30.45 2.09
CA LYS A 129 39.96 -31.76 2.74
C LYS A 129 39.41 -32.85 1.81
N LYS A 130 40.20 -33.87 1.52
CA LYS A 130 39.76 -35.04 0.74
C LYS A 130 38.80 -35.88 1.58
N SER A 131 37.67 -36.28 1.01
CA SER A 131 36.62 -37.05 1.68
C SER A 131 36.98 -38.51 1.99
N PHE A 132 38.16 -38.99 1.55
CA PHE A 132 38.54 -40.40 1.59
C PHE A 132 39.53 -40.79 2.69
N THR A 133 39.86 -39.90 3.64
CA THR A 133 40.69 -40.29 4.79
C THR A 133 39.78 -40.69 5.96
N LYS A 134 39.72 -42.00 6.23
CA LYS A 134 39.11 -42.59 7.43
C LYS A 134 39.94 -42.26 8.67
#